data_AF-A0A945NIE8-F1
#
_entry.id   AF-A0A945NIE8-F1
#
_cell.length_a   1.000
_cell.length_b   1.000
_cell.length_c   1.000
_cell.angle_alpha   90.00
_cell.angle_beta   90.00
_cell.angle_gamma   90.00
#
_symmetry.space_group_name_H-M   'P 1'
#
loop_
_entity.id
_entity.type
_entity.pdbx_description
1 polymer ?
#
loop_
_entity_poly.entity_id
_entity_poly.type
_entity_poly.pdbx_seq_one_letter_code
_entity_poly.pdbx_strand_id
1 'polypeptide(L)'
;MTKFLITDENTEGYKLEDILLAIRRDMLERCGKVVDDHRGEALHVMDNNMKILALLSEAIGIATDSTAVLNRAFGPSTSADGGEPRIGVS
;
A
#
# COMPACT_ATOMS: atom_id res chain seq x y z
N MET A 1 7.27 6.21 15.96
CA MET A 1 7.48 4.86 15.40
C MET A 1 6.24 4.32 14.68
N THR A 2 6.38 3.98 13.40
CA THR A 2 5.35 3.26 12.64
C THR A 2 5.58 1.75 12.76
N LYS A 3 4.51 0.98 12.97
CA LYS A 3 4.63 -0.48 13.15
C LYS A 3 5.01 -1.24 11.87
N PHE A 4 4.57 -0.76 10.71
CA PHE A 4 4.68 -1.49 9.44
C PHE A 4 5.60 -0.85 8.42
N LEU A 5 5.68 0.48 8.42
CA LEU A 5 6.45 1.21 7.42
C LEU A 5 7.93 1.25 7.80
N ILE A 6 8.78 1.24 6.78
CA ILE A 6 10.22 1.38 6.95
C ILE A 6 10.56 2.75 7.54
N THR A 7 11.35 2.73 8.61
CA THR A 7 11.88 3.91 9.30
C THR A 7 13.24 3.56 9.88
N ASP A 8 13.97 4.55 10.40
CA ASP A 8 15.27 4.33 11.05
C ASP A 8 15.15 3.37 12.25
N GLU A 9 13.99 3.38 12.93
CA GLU A 9 13.70 2.48 14.04
C GLU A 9 13.04 1.15 13.63
N ASN A 10 12.63 1.01 12.36
CA ASN A 10 11.98 -0.17 11.77
C ASN A 10 12.58 -0.45 10.39
N THR A 11 13.83 -0.91 10.36
CA THR A 11 14.60 -1.11 9.13
C THR A 11 14.11 -2.29 8.29
N GLU A 12 13.41 -3.25 8.91
CA GLU A 12 12.76 -4.38 8.24
C GLU A 12 11.31 -4.07 7.81
N GLY A 13 10.86 -2.82 7.95
CA GLY A 13 9.54 -2.39 7.53
C GLY A 13 9.33 -2.41 6.02
N TYR A 14 8.08 -2.29 5.60
CA TYR A 14 7.70 -2.27 4.19
C TYR A 14 7.61 -0.85 3.64
N LYS A 15 7.76 -0.70 2.32
CA LYS A 15 7.30 0.52 1.65
C LYS A 15 5.77 0.57 1.64
N LEU A 16 5.21 1.76 1.52
CA LEU A 16 3.76 1.94 1.53
C LEU A 16 3.11 1.20 0.36
N GLU A 17 3.68 1.31 -0.84
CA GLU A 17 3.22 0.62 -2.04
C GLU A 17 3.21 -0.91 -1.87
N ASP A 18 4.19 -1.48 -1.18
CA ASP A 18 4.27 -2.92 -0.93
C ASP A 18 3.14 -3.41 -0.01
N ILE A 19 2.84 -2.65 1.04
CA ILE A 19 1.71 -2.95 1.94
C ILE A 19 0.38 -2.86 1.18
N LEU A 20 0.18 -1.79 0.42
CA LEU A 20 -1.05 -1.60 -0.34
C LEU A 20 -1.24 -2.71 -1.39
N LEU A 21 -0.16 -3.14 -2.04
CA LEU A 21 -0.18 -4.29 -2.95
C LEU A 21 -0.58 -5.58 -2.25
N ALA A 22 -0.03 -5.84 -1.05
CA ALA A 22 -0.39 -7.01 -0.25
C ALA A 22 -1.87 -6.99 0.16
N ILE A 23 -2.37 -5.85 0.62
CA ILE A 23 -3.79 -5.67 0.96
C ILE A 23 -4.68 -5.93 -0.26
N ARG A 24 -4.32 -5.39 -1.43
CA ARG A 24 -5.08 -5.59 -2.66
C ARG A 24 -5.16 -7.08 -3.04
N ARG A 25 -4.07 -7.82 -2.90
CA ARG A 25 -4.05 -9.29 -3.13
C ARG A 25 -5.04 -10.00 -2.22
N ASP A 26 -4.95 -9.78 -0.91
CA ASP A 26 -5.80 -10.45 0.07
C ASP A 26 -7.28 -10.09 -0.12
N MET A 27 -7.58 -8.86 -0.55
CA MET A 27 -8.93 -8.45 -0.89
C MET A 27 -9.47 -9.17 -2.13
N LEU A 28 -8.66 -9.35 -3.17
CA LEU A 28 -9.06 -10.11 -4.37
C LEU A 28 -9.36 -11.58 -4.00
N GLU A 29 -8.53 -12.20 -3.18
CA GLU A 29 -8.78 -13.55 -2.67
C GLU A 29 -10.11 -13.64 -1.90
N ARG A 30 -10.43 -12.61 -1.12
CA ARG A 30 -11.71 -12.53 -0.40
C ARG A 30 -12.89 -12.34 -1.35
N CYS A 31 -12.77 -11.52 -2.39
CA CYS A 31 -13.80 -11.35 -3.41
C CYS A 31 -14.10 -12.67 -4.12
N GLY A 32 -13.06 -13.45 -4.45
CA GLY A 32 -13.21 -14.78 -5.07
C GLY A 32 -14.07 -15.75 -4.25
N LYS A 33 -14.12 -15.60 -2.91
CA LYS A 33 -14.96 -16.44 -2.03
C LYS A 33 -16.44 -16.07 -2.04
N VAL A 34 -16.81 -14.92 -2.60
CA VAL A 34 -18.18 -14.39 -2.59
C VAL A 34 -18.77 -14.19 -3.99
N VAL A 35 -17.98 -14.44 -5.05
CA VAL A 35 -18.34 -14.10 -6.43
C VAL A 35 -19.57 -14.83 -6.97
N ASP A 36 -19.81 -16.07 -6.51
CA ASP A 36 -20.94 -16.89 -6.94
C ASP A 36 -22.19 -16.76 -6.04
N ASP A 37 -22.12 -15.94 -4.99
CA ASP A 37 -23.24 -15.70 -4.08
C ASP A 37 -24.13 -14.57 -4.60
N HIS A 38 -25.26 -14.95 -5.18
CA HIS A 38 -26.21 -14.03 -5.81
C HIS A 38 -27.25 -13.44 -4.85
N ARG A 39 -27.13 -13.67 -3.54
CA ARG A 39 -27.99 -13.01 -2.55
C ARG A 39 -27.72 -11.50 -2.55
N GLY A 40 -28.76 -10.70 -2.30
CA GLY A 40 -28.65 -9.24 -2.36
C GLY A 40 -27.57 -8.66 -1.43
N GLU A 41 -27.38 -9.26 -0.26
CA GLU A 41 -26.34 -8.87 0.71
C GLU A 41 -24.94 -9.16 0.18
N ALA A 42 -24.75 -10.29 -0.50
CA ALA A 42 -23.46 -10.66 -1.07
C ALA A 42 -23.09 -9.77 -2.26
N LEU A 43 -24.06 -9.47 -3.13
CA LEU A 43 -23.88 -8.50 -4.22
C LEU A 43 -23.50 -7.11 -3.69
N HIS A 44 -24.18 -6.63 -2.64
CA HIS A 44 -23.85 -5.36 -2.00
C HIS A 44 -22.41 -5.33 -1.44
N VAL A 45 -21.99 -6.41 -0.77
CA VAL A 45 -20.62 -6.54 -0.26
C VAL A 45 -19.62 -6.57 -1.41
N MET A 46 -19.91 -7.28 -2.50
CA MET A 46 -19.06 -7.30 -3.69
C MET A 46 -18.89 -5.91 -4.30
N ASP A 47 -19.99 -5.16 -4.45
CA ASP A 47 -19.95 -3.78 -4.96
C ASP A 47 -19.04 -2.88 -4.11
N ASN A 48 -19.12 -3.00 -2.78
CA ASN A 48 -18.27 -2.25 -1.88
C ASN A 48 -16.80 -2.68 -2.00
N ASN A 49 -16.53 -3.99 -2.10
CA ASN A 49 -15.18 -4.48 -2.29
C ASN A 49 -14.56 -3.97 -3.60
N MET A 50 -15.33 -3.94 -4.69
CA MET A 50 -14.87 -3.41 -5.99
C MET A 50 -14.53 -1.92 -5.89
N LYS A 51 -15.33 -1.12 -5.17
CA LYS A 51 -15.01 0.30 -4.92
C LYS A 51 -13.72 0.46 -4.11
N ILE A 52 -13.53 -0.34 -3.06
CA ILE A 52 -12.30 -0.30 -2.26
C ILE A 52 -11.08 -0.72 -3.10
N LEU A 53 -11.20 -1.73 -3.96
CA LEU A 53 -10.12 -2.17 -4.86
C LEU A 53 -9.73 -1.08 -5.87
N ALA A 54 -10.69 -0.30 -6.36
CA ALA A 54 -10.42 0.86 -7.21
C ALA A 54 -9.59 1.92 -6.43
N LEU A 55 -10.04 2.31 -5.23
CA LEU A 55 -9.34 3.26 -4.37
C LEU A 55 -7.93 2.78 -4.00
N LEU A 56 -7.77 1.49 -3.70
CA LEU A 56 -6.45 0.90 -3.42
C LEU A 56 -5.53 0.99 -4.64
N SER A 57 -6.07 0.79 -5.84
CA SER A 57 -5.28 0.89 -7.08
C SER A 57 -4.81 2.32 -7.33
N GLU A 58 -5.66 3.32 -7.06
CA GLU A 58 -5.27 4.74 -7.10
C GLU A 58 -4.19 5.04 -6.05
N ALA A 59 -4.38 4.59 -4.80
CA ALA A 59 -3.43 4.81 -3.71
C ALA A 59 -2.06 4.18 -4.01
N ILE A 60 -2.01 2.97 -4.60
CA ILE A 60 -0.76 2.33 -5.03
C ILE A 60 -0.05 3.19 -6.08
N GLY A 61 -0.79 3.74 -7.05
CA GLY A 61 -0.24 4.63 -8.06
C GLY A 61 0.38 5.88 -7.43
N ILE A 62 -0.34 6.52 -6.51
CA ILE A 62 0.13 7.73 -5.81
C ILE A 62 1.37 7.43 -4.94
N ALA A 63 1.38 6.31 -4.22
CA ALA A 63 2.52 5.90 -3.40
C ALA A 63 3.76 5.62 -4.28
N THR A 64 3.56 4.92 -5.40
CA THR A 64 4.64 4.60 -6.35
C THR A 64 5.22 5.88 -6.98
N ASP A 65 4.37 6.82 -7.39
CA ASP A 65 4.79 8.11 -7.92
C ASP A 65 5.57 8.92 -6.88
N SER A 66 5.09 8.94 -5.63
CA SER A 66 5.80 9.58 -4.52
C SER A 66 7.22 9.02 -4.34
N THR A 67 7.37 7.69 -4.35
CA THR A 67 8.69 7.03 -4.32
C THR A 67 9.55 7.43 -5.52
N ALA A 68 8.98 7.50 -6.73
CA ALA A 68 9.69 7.90 -7.93
C ALA A 68 10.16 9.37 -7.89
N VAL A 69 9.33 10.28 -7.39
CA VAL A 69 9.67 11.70 -7.18
C VAL A 69 10.85 11.82 -6.22
N LEU A 70 10.80 11.14 -5.07
CA LEU A 70 11.90 11.18 -4.09
C LEU A 70 13.19 10.57 -4.66
N ASN A 71 13.09 9.46 -5.40
CA ASN A 71 14.25 8.84 -6.04
C ASN A 71 14.88 9.76 -7.10
N ARG A 72 14.07 10.50 -7.86
CA ARG A 72 14.56 11.46 -8.86
C ARG A 72 15.24 12.67 -8.21
N ALA A 73 14.68 13.18 -7.12
CA ALA A 73 15.15 14.39 -6.46
C ALA A 73 16.39 14.15 -5.59
N PHE A 74 16.45 13.02 -4.88
CA PHE A 74 17.45 12.77 -3.84
C PHE A 74 18.24 11.48 -4.03
N GLY A 75 17.91 10.68 -5.05
CA GLY A 75 18.44 9.33 -5.22
C GLY A 75 17.72 8.29 -4.34
N PRO A 76 18.20 7.03 -4.37
CA PRO A 76 17.67 5.95 -3.54
C PRO A 76 17.69 6.31 -2.05
N SER A 77 16.70 5.82 -1.30
CA SER A 77 16.67 5.98 0.15
C SER A 77 17.83 5.22 0.80
N THR A 78 18.58 5.88 1.69
CA THR A 78 19.65 5.27 2.50
C THR A 78 19.31 5.27 4.00
N SER A 79 18.10 5.69 4.38
CA SER A 79 17.67 5.80 5.78
C SER A 79 17.69 4.47 6.53
N ALA A 80 17.44 3.35 5.83
CA ALA A 80 17.59 2.01 6.40
C ALA A 80 19.03 1.66 6.80
N ASP A 81 20.02 2.34 6.20
CA ASP A 81 21.46 2.16 6.45
C ASP A 81 22.03 3.29 7.36
N GLY A 82 21.15 4.05 8.04
CA GLY A 82 21.53 5.16 8.91
C GLY A 82 21.81 6.48 8.18
N GLY A 83 21.41 6.61 6.92
CA GLY A 83 21.45 7.88 6.18
C GLY A 83 20.36 8.86 6.59
N GLU A 84 20.59 10.16 6.39
CA GLU A 84 19.60 11.21 6.70
C GLU A 84 18.27 11.00 5.94
N PRO A 85 17.12 11.36 6.54
CA PRO A 85 15.83 11.31 5.87
C PRO A 85 15.82 12.25 4.65
N ARG A 86 15.27 11.76 3.53
CA ARG A 86 15.17 12.56 2.28
C ARG A 86 14.25 13.77 2.43
N ILE A 87 13.20 13.64 3.23
CA ILE A 87 12.24 14.67 3.59
C ILE A 87 11.76 14.44 5.02
N GLY A 88 11.40 15.52 5.72
CA GLY A 88 10.93 15.45 7.11
C GLY A 88 12.05 15.53 8.13
N VAL A 89 11.73 15.19 9.38
CA VAL A 89 12.67 15.12 10.50
C VAL A 89 12.71 13.69 11.03
N SER A 90 13.89 13.28 11.51
CA SER A 90 14.15 11.99 12.15
C SER A 90 13.52 11.89 13.55
#